data_AF-A0A1E7GYG5-F1
#
_entry.id   AF-A0A1E7GYG5-F1
#
_cell.length_a   1.000
_cell.length_b   1.000
_cell.length_c   1.000
_cell.angle_alpha   90.00
_cell.angle_beta   90.00
_cell.angle_gamma   90.00
#
_symmetry.space_group_name_H-M   'P 1'
#
loop_
_entity.id
_entity.type
_entity.pdbx_description
1 polymer ?
#
loop_
_entity_poly.entity_id
_entity_poly.type
_entity_poly.pdbx_seq_one_letter_code
_entity_poly.pdbx_strand_id
1 'polypeptide(L)'
;MKPILYLISSMLFLIVCICSCSTREEPPPPVETEMPKKLTQFTFMDRCSEEDGLLAEIHNDMKGKATILDLMKLYSDELAKDVDINSPYFQKLQRIFDCGITPETMSGYLHGAVIAFRNEAMLKVFDVNTLNLKWPLARIFSPWTGKTFEEISLEKLKAVTDGFEKGETPAVWGSNTYTTRSTKKRVSVELMKTLGIELIDASPEEIQARDYNVKGFFLVGKRATSVNPANKGRNVFQFNYRWPALQTFPPDNYCIDEMVQIAEGLYLGQLLYATDITKAYDPTLDPRVYKYKNFGYWMLMDDDWHKRRMEISFDVSP
;
A
#
# COMPACT_ATOMS: atom_id res chain seq x y z
N MET A 1 30.93 30.12 -58.46
CA MET A 1 31.42 29.66 -57.14
C MET A 1 31.57 28.15 -57.18
N LYS A 2 32.68 27.60 -56.67
CA LYS A 2 33.10 26.19 -56.83
C LYS A 2 33.09 25.43 -55.47
N PRO A 3 33.15 24.08 -55.47
CA PRO A 3 32.55 23.27 -54.42
C PRO A 3 33.52 22.60 -53.43
N ILE A 4 32.90 22.00 -52.39
CA ILE A 4 33.24 20.76 -51.65
C ILE A 4 34.68 20.20 -51.78
N LEU A 5 35.34 20.11 -50.62
CA LEU A 5 36.62 19.49 -50.27
C LEU A 5 36.43 18.98 -48.81
N TYR A 6 37.01 17.88 -48.28
CA TYR A 6 38.17 17.08 -48.67
C TYR A 6 38.01 15.58 -48.32
N LEU A 7 38.93 14.74 -48.81
CA LEU A 7 39.03 13.29 -48.61
C LEU A 7 40.25 12.93 -47.72
N ILE A 8 40.10 11.90 -46.86
CA ILE A 8 41.05 10.83 -46.45
C ILE A 8 42.58 11.05 -46.59
N SER A 9 43.39 10.76 -45.54
CA SER A 9 44.50 9.74 -45.53
C SER A 9 45.40 9.74 -44.27
N SER A 10 45.98 8.56 -43.93
CA SER A 10 47.07 8.26 -42.93
C SER A 10 46.78 8.56 -41.44
N MET A 11 47.24 7.84 -40.41
CA MET A 11 48.19 6.70 -40.18
C MET A 11 47.94 6.18 -38.73
N LEU A 12 48.33 5.01 -38.19
CA LEU A 12 48.99 3.75 -38.62
C LEU A 12 48.82 2.68 -37.48
N PHE A 13 49.44 1.49 -37.62
CA PHE A 13 49.80 0.49 -36.57
C PHE A 13 48.76 -0.52 -36.01
N LEU A 14 48.69 -1.67 -36.69
CA LEU A 14 49.07 -3.01 -36.20
C LEU A 14 48.60 -3.46 -34.78
N ILE A 15 47.68 -4.43 -34.75
CA ILE A 15 47.59 -5.42 -33.66
C ILE A 15 47.70 -6.82 -34.28
N VAL A 16 48.68 -7.60 -33.80
CA VAL A 16 48.92 -8.98 -34.22
C VAL A 16 47.88 -9.91 -33.59
N CYS A 17 47.24 -10.75 -34.40
CA CYS A 17 46.34 -11.79 -33.91
C CYS A 17 47.14 -12.89 -33.19
N ILE A 18 46.98 -13.01 -31.88
CA ILE A 18 47.39 -14.20 -31.13
C ILE A 18 46.18 -15.13 -31.05
N CYS A 19 46.18 -16.18 -31.88
CA CYS A 19 45.22 -17.28 -31.77
C CYS A 19 45.54 -18.14 -30.55
N SER A 20 45.13 -17.68 -29.36
CA SER A 20 45.01 -18.57 -28.19
C SER A 20 43.70 -19.34 -28.31
N CYS A 21 43.79 -20.64 -28.60
CA CYS A 21 42.67 -21.57 -28.42
C CYS A 21 42.42 -21.79 -26.92
N SER A 22 41.84 -20.78 -26.27
CA SER A 22 41.22 -20.96 -24.95
C SER A 22 39.85 -21.59 -25.16
N THR A 23 39.68 -22.82 -24.69
CA THR A 23 38.36 -23.41 -24.51
C THR A 23 37.59 -22.56 -23.50
N ARG A 24 36.71 -21.70 -24.00
CA ARG A 24 35.68 -21.10 -23.15
C ARG A 24 34.81 -22.23 -22.64
N GLU A 25 34.96 -22.57 -21.37
CA GLU A 25 33.90 -23.23 -20.64
C GLU A 25 32.66 -22.33 -20.75
N GLU A 26 31.54 -22.91 -21.18
CA GLU A 26 30.28 -22.18 -21.10
C GLU A 26 30.01 -21.87 -19.62
N PRO A 27 29.58 -20.64 -19.28
CA PRO A 27 29.17 -20.37 -17.91
C PRO A 27 28.06 -21.36 -17.55
N PRO A 28 28.08 -21.95 -16.33
CA PRO A 28 27.04 -22.89 -15.94
C PRO A 28 25.66 -22.25 -16.13
N PRO A 29 24.64 -23.03 -16.55
CA PRO A 29 23.31 -22.49 -16.73
C PRO A 29 22.88 -21.76 -15.45
N PRO A 30 22.16 -20.63 -15.56
CA PRO A 30 21.75 -19.87 -14.39
C PRO A 30 21.08 -20.81 -13.40
N VAL A 31 21.61 -20.88 -12.18
CA VAL A 31 20.95 -21.64 -11.11
C VAL A 31 19.60 -20.97 -10.93
N GLU A 32 18.54 -21.67 -11.32
CA GLU A 32 17.17 -21.19 -11.21
C GLU A 32 16.84 -21.12 -9.71
N THR A 33 17.12 -19.95 -9.13
CA THR A 33 17.05 -19.74 -7.68
C THR A 33 15.58 -19.76 -7.28
N GLU A 34 15.15 -20.86 -6.67
CA GLU A 34 13.79 -21.02 -6.17
C GLU A 34 13.39 -19.79 -5.35
N MET A 35 12.32 -19.11 -5.76
CA MET A 35 11.97 -17.84 -5.15
C MET A 35 11.59 -18.01 -3.68
N PRO A 36 11.99 -17.09 -2.78
CA PRO A 36 11.72 -17.20 -1.36
C PRO A 36 10.24 -17.45 -1.07
N LYS A 37 9.94 -18.43 -0.22
CA LYS A 37 8.55 -18.82 0.13
C LYS A 37 7.69 -17.64 0.61
N LYS A 38 8.29 -16.64 1.29
CA LYS A 38 7.59 -15.40 1.66
C LYS A 38 6.91 -14.73 0.46
N LEU A 39 7.53 -14.76 -0.72
CA LEU A 39 7.02 -14.11 -1.92
C LEU A 39 5.90 -14.90 -2.63
N THR A 40 5.80 -16.21 -2.38
CA THR A 40 4.98 -17.14 -3.17
C THR A 40 3.85 -17.80 -2.37
N GLN A 41 3.92 -17.82 -1.04
CA GLN A 41 2.97 -18.53 -0.17
C GLN A 41 2.19 -17.57 0.74
N PHE A 42 0.86 -17.65 0.68
CA PHE A 42 -0.01 -16.89 1.59
C PHE A 42 0.15 -17.40 3.03
N THR A 43 0.13 -16.49 3.99
CA THR A 43 0.06 -16.79 5.43
C THR A 43 -1.36 -16.48 5.93
N PHE A 44 -2.24 -17.47 5.84
CA PHE A 44 -3.64 -17.38 6.26
C PHE A 44 -3.87 -18.03 7.63
N MET A 45 -4.96 -17.65 8.29
CA MET A 45 -5.44 -18.30 9.51
C MET A 45 -5.94 -19.73 9.21
N ASP A 46 -5.65 -20.67 10.12
CA ASP A 46 -5.99 -22.12 10.01
C ASP A 46 -7.44 -22.43 9.60
N ARG A 47 -8.39 -21.54 9.93
CA ARG A 47 -9.82 -21.64 9.57
C ARG A 47 -10.13 -21.41 8.09
N CYS A 48 -9.14 -21.11 7.26
CA CYS A 48 -9.28 -20.97 5.82
C CYS A 48 -8.75 -22.22 5.11
N SER A 49 -9.67 -23.11 4.71
CA SER A 49 -9.38 -24.33 3.95
C SER A 49 -9.54 -24.15 2.45
N GLU A 50 -8.90 -25.02 1.66
CA GLU A 50 -9.03 -25.07 0.19
C GLU A 50 -10.43 -25.51 -0.30
N GLU A 51 -11.29 -25.99 0.59
CA GLU A 51 -12.71 -26.31 0.30
C GLU A 51 -13.55 -25.05 0.06
N ASP A 52 -13.01 -23.86 0.36
CA ASP A 52 -13.60 -22.59 -0.05
C ASP A 52 -13.36 -22.34 -1.54
N GLY A 53 -14.43 -22.43 -2.34
CA GLY A 53 -14.36 -22.27 -3.79
C GLY A 53 -13.73 -20.94 -4.26
N LEU A 54 -13.85 -19.87 -3.47
CA LEU A 54 -13.26 -18.58 -3.81
C LEU A 54 -11.75 -18.54 -3.50
N LEU A 55 -11.28 -19.24 -2.46
CA LEU A 55 -9.85 -19.48 -2.26
C LEU A 55 -9.29 -20.40 -3.35
N ALA A 56 -10.01 -21.44 -3.76
CA ALA A 56 -9.60 -22.29 -4.88
C ALA A 56 -9.44 -21.49 -6.19
N GLU A 57 -10.33 -20.54 -6.46
CA GLU A 57 -10.16 -19.57 -7.55
C GLU A 57 -8.91 -18.69 -7.38
N ILE A 58 -8.67 -18.13 -6.19
CA ILE A 58 -7.48 -17.30 -5.90
C ILE A 58 -6.18 -18.10 -6.11
N HIS A 59 -6.13 -19.35 -5.64
CA HIS A 59 -5.00 -20.26 -5.88
C HIS A 59 -4.86 -20.64 -7.35
N ASN A 60 -5.95 -20.67 -8.12
CA ASN A 60 -5.90 -20.86 -9.56
C ASN A 60 -5.38 -19.61 -10.29
N ASP A 61 -5.81 -18.41 -9.90
CA ASP A 61 -5.32 -17.13 -10.47
C ASP A 61 -3.83 -16.90 -10.20
N MET A 62 -3.30 -17.50 -9.13
CA MET A 62 -1.87 -17.52 -8.78
C MET A 62 -1.02 -18.38 -9.73
N LYS A 63 -1.62 -19.29 -10.52
CA LYS A 63 -0.87 -20.13 -11.48
C LYS A 63 -0.26 -19.26 -12.57
N GLY A 64 1.05 -19.41 -12.78
CA GLY A 64 1.81 -18.59 -13.74
C GLY A 64 2.10 -17.17 -13.24
N LYS A 65 1.86 -16.86 -11.95
CA LYS A 65 2.34 -15.63 -11.30
C LYS A 65 3.62 -15.94 -10.54
N ALA A 66 4.57 -15.00 -10.56
CA ALA A 66 5.84 -15.15 -9.86
C ALA A 66 5.67 -14.96 -8.34
N THR A 67 4.97 -13.91 -7.92
CA THR A 67 4.71 -13.61 -6.49
C THR A 67 3.24 -13.30 -6.22
N ILE A 68 2.85 -13.30 -4.93
CA ILE A 68 1.54 -12.80 -4.50
C ILE A 68 1.32 -11.35 -4.98
N LEU A 69 2.37 -10.54 -5.07
CA LEU A 69 2.28 -9.17 -5.54
C LEU A 69 1.99 -9.07 -7.06
N ASP A 70 2.44 -10.04 -7.85
CA ASP A 70 2.05 -10.18 -9.26
C ASP A 70 0.55 -10.51 -9.40
N LEU A 71 -0.02 -11.26 -8.45
CA LEU A 71 -1.46 -11.51 -8.37
C LEU A 71 -2.24 -10.27 -7.91
N MET A 72 -1.73 -9.52 -6.92
CA MET A 72 -2.35 -8.25 -6.50
C MET A 72 -2.32 -7.21 -7.61
N LYS A 73 -1.23 -7.17 -8.40
CA LYS A 73 -1.15 -6.35 -9.62
C LYS A 73 -2.18 -6.80 -10.65
N LEU A 74 -2.36 -8.10 -10.91
CA LEU A 74 -3.42 -8.58 -11.80
C LEU A 74 -4.80 -8.05 -11.36
N TYR A 75 -5.15 -8.20 -10.08
CA TYR A 75 -6.43 -7.73 -9.57
C TYR A 75 -6.58 -6.20 -9.69
N SER A 76 -5.51 -5.43 -9.48
CA SER A 76 -5.48 -3.99 -9.72
C SER A 76 -5.67 -3.63 -11.20
N ASP A 77 -4.94 -4.29 -12.10
CA ASP A 77 -5.02 -4.07 -13.56
C ASP A 77 -6.42 -4.38 -14.11
N GLU A 78 -7.06 -5.43 -13.63
CA GLU A 78 -8.43 -5.80 -14.05
C GLU A 78 -9.47 -4.84 -13.45
N LEU A 79 -9.37 -4.50 -12.15
CA LEU A 79 -10.25 -3.51 -11.52
C LEU A 79 -10.10 -2.10 -12.12
N ALA A 80 -8.95 -1.76 -12.69
CA ALA A 80 -8.74 -0.50 -13.39
C ALA A 80 -9.44 -0.44 -14.78
N LYS A 81 -9.82 -1.60 -15.33
CA LYS A 81 -10.61 -1.73 -16.57
C LYS A 81 -12.10 -1.89 -16.27
N ASP A 82 -12.42 -2.51 -15.15
CA ASP A 82 -13.78 -2.78 -14.72
C ASP A 82 -14.46 -1.52 -14.14
N VAL A 83 -15.63 -1.19 -14.67
CA VAL A 83 -16.44 -0.06 -14.21
C VAL A 83 -17.42 -0.46 -13.10
N ASP A 84 -17.70 -1.75 -12.93
CA ASP A 84 -18.65 -2.28 -11.96
C ASP A 84 -18.02 -2.36 -10.55
N ILE A 85 -18.64 -1.68 -9.60
CA ILE A 85 -18.27 -1.74 -8.17
C ILE A 85 -18.53 -3.12 -7.53
N ASN A 86 -19.17 -4.06 -8.23
CA ASN A 86 -19.47 -5.43 -7.77
C ASN A 86 -18.53 -6.49 -8.37
N SER A 87 -17.49 -6.05 -9.11
CA SER A 87 -16.46 -6.90 -9.73
C SER A 87 -16.03 -8.10 -8.86
N PRO A 88 -15.89 -9.32 -9.42
CA PRO A 88 -15.49 -10.50 -8.66
C PRO A 88 -14.13 -10.33 -7.98
N TYR A 89 -13.25 -9.48 -8.51
CA TYR A 89 -11.96 -9.17 -7.89
C TYR A 89 -12.10 -8.49 -6.52
N PHE A 90 -13.15 -7.69 -6.28
CA PHE A 90 -13.42 -7.16 -4.93
C PHE A 90 -13.83 -8.26 -3.95
N GLN A 91 -14.50 -9.32 -4.42
CA GLN A 91 -14.87 -10.47 -3.59
C GLN A 91 -13.63 -11.30 -3.26
N LYS A 92 -12.73 -11.49 -4.23
CA LYS A 92 -11.41 -12.15 -4.02
C LYS A 92 -10.55 -11.37 -3.03
N LEU A 93 -10.46 -10.04 -3.15
CA LEU A 93 -9.75 -9.18 -2.19
C LEU A 93 -10.37 -9.23 -0.78
N GLN A 94 -11.71 -9.19 -0.67
CA GLN A 94 -12.41 -9.40 0.60
C GLN A 94 -12.06 -10.76 1.21
N ARG A 95 -11.99 -11.83 0.40
CA ARG A 95 -11.71 -13.19 0.90
C ARG A 95 -10.27 -13.36 1.37
N ILE A 96 -9.30 -12.83 0.63
CA ILE A 96 -7.89 -12.77 1.05
C ILE A 96 -7.78 -12.01 2.38
N PHE A 97 -8.48 -10.87 2.51
CA PHE A 97 -8.51 -10.12 3.76
C PHE A 97 -9.13 -10.95 4.90
N ASP A 98 -10.25 -11.63 4.67
CA ASP A 98 -10.91 -12.48 5.67
C ASP A 98 -10.09 -13.70 6.10
N CYS A 99 -9.07 -14.10 5.32
CA CYS A 99 -8.11 -15.15 5.66
C CYS A 99 -6.78 -14.65 6.23
N GLY A 100 -6.35 -13.42 5.92
CA GLY A 100 -5.11 -12.86 6.44
C GLY A 100 -5.06 -12.84 7.97
N ILE A 101 -3.90 -13.12 8.54
CA ILE A 101 -3.65 -13.10 9.99
C ILE A 101 -3.73 -11.68 10.52
N THR A 102 -4.25 -11.50 11.74
CA THR A 102 -4.26 -10.19 12.40
C THR A 102 -2.90 -9.90 13.04
N PRO A 103 -2.17 -8.85 12.63
CA PRO A 103 -0.88 -8.49 13.25
C PRO A 103 -1.02 -8.26 14.76
N GLU A 104 -0.04 -8.70 15.54
CA GLU A 104 0.01 -8.37 16.98
C GLU A 104 0.41 -6.91 17.21
N THR A 105 1.38 -6.43 16.43
CA THR A 105 1.83 -5.04 16.36
C THR A 105 2.36 -4.73 14.95
N MET A 106 2.69 -3.48 14.67
CA MET A 106 3.37 -3.03 13.45
C MET A 106 4.45 -2.02 13.84
N SER A 107 5.61 -2.04 13.19
CA SER A 107 6.75 -1.18 13.55
C SER A 107 7.57 -0.76 12.32
N GLY A 108 8.32 0.33 12.46
CA GLY A 108 9.21 0.84 11.42
C GLY A 108 8.45 1.50 10.26
N TYR A 109 9.04 1.46 9.07
CA TYR A 109 8.45 2.02 7.85
C TYR A 109 8.06 0.90 6.89
N LEU A 110 6.85 0.99 6.34
CA LEU A 110 6.33 0.08 5.32
C LEU A 110 5.86 0.87 4.11
N HIS A 111 6.22 0.39 2.91
CA HIS A 111 5.87 1.02 1.64
C HIS A 111 4.39 0.79 1.31
N GLY A 112 3.73 1.82 0.80
CA GLY A 112 2.29 1.85 0.54
C GLY A 112 1.96 1.74 -0.95
N ALA A 113 1.07 0.81 -1.30
CA ALA A 113 0.53 0.67 -2.65
C ALA A 113 -1.00 0.64 -2.63
N VAL A 114 -1.66 1.27 -3.60
CA VAL A 114 -3.12 1.11 -3.81
C VAL A 114 -3.38 -0.07 -4.76
N ILE A 115 -4.32 -0.95 -4.41
CA ILE A 115 -4.82 -1.98 -5.33
C ILE A 115 -5.97 -1.39 -6.15
N ALA A 116 -7.00 -0.91 -5.48
CA ALA A 116 -8.16 -0.29 -6.13
C ALA A 116 -8.97 0.57 -5.16
N PHE A 117 -9.58 1.64 -5.68
CA PHE A 117 -10.69 2.31 -5.01
C PHE A 117 -12.02 1.65 -5.36
N ARG A 118 -13.04 1.90 -4.53
CA ARG A 118 -14.43 1.47 -4.72
C ARG A 118 -15.37 2.62 -4.40
N ASN A 119 -16.20 3.01 -5.35
CA ASN A 119 -17.24 4.00 -5.11
C ASN A 119 -18.34 3.42 -4.21
N GLU A 120 -18.52 4.02 -3.02
CA GLU A 120 -19.52 3.62 -2.02
C GLU A 120 -20.39 4.80 -1.55
N ALA A 121 -21.48 4.49 -0.85
CA ALA A 121 -22.45 5.45 -0.31
C ALA A 121 -22.93 6.49 -1.35
N MET A 122 -22.74 7.80 -1.11
CA MET A 122 -23.18 8.85 -2.05
C MET A 122 -22.46 8.80 -3.40
N LEU A 123 -21.31 8.11 -3.51
CA LEU A 123 -20.61 7.90 -4.78
C LEU A 123 -21.16 6.69 -5.57
N LYS A 124 -22.04 5.89 -4.95
CA LYS A 124 -22.69 4.72 -5.57
C LYS A 124 -23.86 5.08 -6.50
N VAL A 125 -24.29 6.34 -6.58
CA VAL A 125 -25.52 6.80 -7.27
C VAL A 125 -25.64 6.38 -8.76
N PHE A 126 -24.55 5.97 -9.41
CA PHE A 126 -24.55 5.44 -10.78
C PHE A 126 -23.89 4.05 -10.93
N ASP A 127 -23.50 3.39 -9.83
CA ASP A 127 -22.73 2.13 -9.80
C ASP A 127 -21.40 2.09 -10.61
N VAL A 128 -20.93 3.23 -11.11
CA VAL A 128 -19.64 3.38 -11.83
C VAL A 128 -18.49 3.68 -10.86
N ASN A 129 -17.39 2.91 -10.94
CA ASN A 129 -16.21 3.06 -10.10
C ASN A 129 -15.26 4.23 -10.52
N THR A 130 -15.78 5.46 -10.53
CA THR A 130 -15.08 6.64 -11.07
C THR A 130 -13.83 7.07 -10.30
N LEU A 131 -13.68 6.73 -9.00
CA LEU A 131 -12.44 6.97 -8.28
C LEU A 131 -11.31 6.08 -8.80
N ASN A 132 -11.60 4.79 -9.03
CA ASN A 132 -10.59 3.84 -9.49
C ASN A 132 -10.10 4.16 -10.91
N LEU A 133 -11.02 4.45 -11.83
CA LEU A 133 -10.70 4.87 -13.20
C LEU A 133 -9.79 6.11 -13.25
N LYS A 134 -9.87 7.00 -12.26
CA LYS A 134 -9.05 8.21 -12.16
C LYS A 134 -7.74 8.00 -11.42
N TRP A 135 -7.56 6.89 -10.70
CA TRP A 135 -6.38 6.67 -9.88
C TRP A 135 -5.06 6.73 -10.65
N PRO A 136 -4.88 6.10 -11.83
CA PRO A 136 -3.62 6.18 -12.57
C PRO A 136 -3.19 7.63 -12.88
N LEU A 137 -4.15 8.52 -13.12
CA LEU A 137 -3.89 9.94 -13.38
C LEU A 137 -3.62 10.72 -12.08
N ALA A 138 -4.34 10.42 -11.00
CA ALA A 138 -4.10 10.99 -9.67
C ALA A 138 -2.76 10.53 -9.05
N ARG A 139 -2.33 9.30 -9.34
CA ARG A 139 -1.09 8.69 -8.84
C ARG A 139 0.17 9.46 -9.23
N ILE A 140 0.12 10.19 -10.35
CA ILE A 140 1.18 11.09 -10.85
C ILE A 140 1.42 12.27 -9.88
N PHE A 141 0.37 12.70 -9.18
CA PHE A 141 0.42 13.80 -8.22
C PHE A 141 0.52 13.31 -6.77
N SER A 142 -0.04 12.13 -6.47
CA SER A 142 -0.01 11.54 -5.12
C SER A 142 1.41 11.50 -4.55
N PRO A 143 1.68 12.27 -3.47
CA PRO A 143 2.99 12.30 -2.83
C PRO A 143 3.17 11.13 -1.86
N TRP A 144 2.13 10.33 -1.61
CA TRP A 144 2.14 9.22 -0.65
C TRP A 144 3.12 8.11 -1.04
N THR A 145 3.86 7.62 -0.04
CA THR A 145 4.85 6.54 -0.20
C THR A 145 4.60 5.32 0.71
N GLY A 146 3.89 5.48 1.83
CA GLY A 146 3.77 4.44 2.85
C GLY A 146 3.30 4.96 4.21
N LYS A 147 3.62 4.23 5.27
CA LYS A 147 3.35 4.63 6.65
C LYS A 147 4.54 4.31 7.58
N THR A 148 4.72 5.10 8.63
CA THR A 148 5.56 4.72 9.79
C THR A 148 4.71 4.22 10.95
N PHE A 149 5.30 3.38 11.79
CA PHE A 149 4.75 2.89 13.05
C PHE A 149 5.83 2.95 14.13
N GLU A 150 5.56 3.73 15.16
CA GLU A 150 6.47 4.08 16.26
C GLU A 150 5.81 3.68 17.60
N GLU A 151 6.61 3.42 18.63
CA GLU A 151 6.07 3.17 19.98
C GLU A 151 5.33 4.41 20.50
N ILE A 152 4.19 4.21 21.15
CA ILE A 152 3.42 5.29 21.79
C ILE A 152 3.50 5.15 23.30
N SER A 153 3.93 6.22 23.99
CA SER A 153 3.90 6.24 25.46
C SER A 153 2.46 6.25 25.96
N LEU A 154 2.20 5.66 27.13
CA LEU A 154 0.86 5.65 27.73
C LEU A 154 0.30 7.07 27.96
N GLU A 155 1.18 8.03 28.26
CA GLU A 155 0.83 9.44 28.38
C GLU A 155 0.32 10.01 27.06
N LYS A 156 1.09 9.84 25.96
CA LYS A 156 0.68 10.30 24.63
C LYS A 156 -0.59 9.59 24.16
N LEU A 157 -0.69 8.27 24.39
CA LEU A 157 -1.87 7.47 24.05
C LEU A 157 -3.13 8.00 24.74
N LYS A 158 -3.07 8.30 26.05
CA LYS A 158 -4.18 8.91 26.78
C LYS A 158 -4.49 10.31 26.26
N ALA A 159 -3.48 11.14 26.01
CA ALA A 159 -3.68 12.51 25.52
C ALA A 159 -4.37 12.54 24.15
N VAL A 160 -3.98 11.68 23.20
CA VAL A 160 -4.60 11.65 21.86
C VAL A 160 -5.95 10.95 21.81
N THR A 161 -6.33 10.19 22.84
CA THR A 161 -7.61 9.44 22.90
C THR A 161 -8.57 9.92 24.00
N ASP A 162 -8.34 11.12 24.55
CA ASP A 162 -9.12 11.70 25.66
C ASP A 162 -9.29 10.75 26.86
N GLY A 163 -8.21 10.03 27.18
CA GLY A 163 -8.16 9.05 28.27
C GLY A 163 -8.91 7.74 28.04
N PHE A 164 -9.54 7.53 26.87
CA PHE A 164 -10.24 6.29 26.55
C PHE A 164 -9.29 5.08 26.52
N GLU A 165 -8.15 5.19 25.83
CA GLU A 165 -7.16 4.12 25.77
C GLU A 165 -6.30 4.08 27.04
N LYS A 166 -6.35 2.95 27.75
CA LYS A 166 -5.64 2.75 29.03
C LYS A 166 -4.34 1.95 28.93
N GLY A 167 -3.96 1.54 27.71
CA GLY A 167 -2.79 0.68 27.47
C GLY A 167 -3.03 -0.81 27.72
N GLU A 168 -4.29 -1.26 27.74
CA GLU A 168 -4.70 -2.66 27.93
C GLU A 168 -4.32 -3.55 26.74
N THR A 169 -4.20 -2.97 25.55
CA THR A 169 -3.75 -3.61 24.30
C THR A 169 -2.56 -2.81 23.76
N PRO A 170 -1.51 -3.45 23.21
CA PRO A 170 -0.44 -2.75 22.50
C PRO A 170 -0.99 -1.82 21.41
N ALA A 171 -0.55 -0.58 21.46
CA ALA A 171 -0.88 0.45 20.48
C ALA A 171 0.41 1.06 19.92
N VAL A 172 0.31 1.67 18.74
CA VAL A 172 1.42 2.33 18.04
C VAL A 172 1.01 3.71 17.56
N TRP A 173 1.96 4.64 17.54
CA TRP A 173 1.82 5.93 16.88
C TRP A 173 2.16 5.75 15.40
N GLY A 174 1.18 5.93 14.52
CA GLY A 174 1.42 5.82 13.08
C GLY A 174 1.35 7.17 12.37
N SER A 175 1.96 7.23 11.19
CA SER A 175 1.83 8.38 10.28
C SER A 175 1.77 7.91 8.83
N ASN A 176 1.12 8.68 7.96
CA ASN A 176 1.32 8.57 6.52
C ASN A 176 2.59 9.32 6.12
N THR A 177 3.35 8.76 5.18
CA THR A 177 4.60 9.35 4.69
C THR A 177 4.44 9.89 3.28
N TYR A 178 5.09 11.03 3.02
CA TYR A 178 5.00 11.74 1.75
C TYR A 178 6.36 12.23 1.25
N THR A 179 6.57 12.17 -0.06
CA THR A 179 7.83 12.56 -0.72
C THR A 179 7.73 13.87 -1.49
N THR A 180 8.76 14.72 -1.40
CA THR A 180 8.85 16.02 -2.08
C THR A 180 9.94 16.03 -3.17
N ARG A 181 10.48 14.85 -3.48
CA ARG A 181 11.59 14.62 -4.44
C ARG A 181 11.29 15.13 -5.86
N SER A 182 10.03 15.07 -6.32
CA SER A 182 9.62 15.63 -7.63
C SER A 182 8.77 16.91 -7.47
N THR A 183 8.82 17.79 -8.49
CA THR A 183 8.07 19.07 -8.49
C THR A 183 6.57 18.87 -8.29
N LYS A 184 5.96 17.89 -8.96
CA LYS A 184 4.52 17.60 -8.85
C LYS A 184 4.14 17.22 -7.42
N LYS A 185 4.89 16.30 -6.81
CA LYS A 185 4.65 15.82 -5.44
C LYS A 185 4.93 16.92 -4.39
N ARG A 186 5.94 17.76 -4.62
CA ARG A 186 6.21 18.95 -3.78
C ARG A 186 5.06 19.94 -3.81
N VAL A 187 4.52 20.27 -4.98
CA VAL A 187 3.33 21.13 -5.11
C VAL A 187 2.13 20.53 -4.36
N SER A 188 1.93 19.22 -4.42
CA SER A 188 0.88 18.54 -3.66
C SER A 188 1.09 18.64 -2.13
N VAL A 189 2.33 18.50 -1.65
CA VAL A 189 2.65 18.68 -0.22
C VAL A 189 2.48 20.14 0.25
N GLU A 190 2.87 21.13 -0.55
CA GLU A 190 2.63 22.54 -0.22
C GLU A 190 1.15 22.92 -0.25
N LEU A 191 0.35 22.29 -1.12
CA LEU A 191 -1.12 22.41 -1.09
C LEU A 191 -1.69 21.81 0.21
N MET A 192 -1.18 20.66 0.67
CA MET A 192 -1.61 20.06 1.95
C MET A 192 -1.35 21.03 3.13
N LYS A 193 -0.15 21.63 3.20
CA LYS A 193 0.17 22.66 4.21
C LYS A 193 -0.77 23.86 4.12
N THR A 194 -1.09 24.32 2.90
CA THR A 194 -1.99 25.46 2.66
C THR A 194 -3.44 25.16 3.09
N LEU A 195 -3.86 23.90 3.04
CA LEU A 195 -5.14 23.42 3.57
C LEU A 195 -5.16 23.25 5.10
N GLY A 196 -4.05 23.53 5.80
CA GLY A 196 -3.94 23.40 7.25
C GLY A 196 -3.73 21.96 7.73
N ILE A 197 -3.31 21.03 6.85
CA ILE A 197 -2.95 19.67 7.25
C ILE A 197 -1.63 19.73 8.03
N GLU A 198 -1.64 19.20 9.26
CA GLU A 198 -0.42 19.05 10.07
C GLU A 198 0.56 18.08 9.39
N LEU A 199 1.74 18.60 9.05
CA LEU A 199 2.87 17.85 8.51
C LEU A 199 4.12 18.13 9.35
N ILE A 200 4.87 17.08 9.66
CA ILE A 200 6.15 17.14 10.37
C ILE A 200 7.25 16.70 9.40
N ASP A 201 8.36 17.44 9.34
CA ASP A 201 9.51 17.04 8.53
C ASP A 201 10.14 15.74 9.07
N ALA A 202 10.53 14.86 8.15
CA ALA A 202 11.25 13.63 8.49
C ALA A 202 12.68 13.95 8.97
N SER A 203 13.26 13.08 9.80
CA SER A 203 14.64 13.31 10.27
C SER A 203 15.66 13.20 9.11
N PRO A 204 16.87 13.79 9.23
CA PRO A 204 17.91 13.63 8.22
C PRO A 204 18.23 12.15 7.91
N GLU A 205 18.23 11.30 8.93
CA GLU A 205 18.45 9.85 8.84
C GLU A 205 17.31 9.16 8.09
N GLU A 206 16.05 9.55 8.37
CA GLU A 206 14.87 9.05 7.65
C GLU A 206 14.89 9.45 6.17
N ILE A 207 15.23 10.70 5.87
CA ILE A 207 15.33 11.22 4.48
C ILE A 207 16.44 10.51 3.69
N GLN A 208 17.55 10.15 4.36
CA GLN A 208 18.65 9.42 3.77
C GLN A 208 18.28 7.94 3.53
N ALA A 209 17.60 7.30 4.49
CA ALA A 209 17.31 5.86 4.44
C ALA A 209 16.03 5.51 3.65
N ARG A 210 15.04 6.41 3.55
CA ARG A 210 13.69 6.12 3.02
C ARG A 210 13.28 7.09 1.91
N ASP A 211 12.21 6.78 1.18
CA ASP A 211 11.75 7.60 0.03
C ASP A 211 10.87 8.80 0.41
N TYR A 212 10.75 9.16 1.70
CA TYR A 212 9.86 10.24 2.15
C TYR A 212 10.63 11.44 2.75
N ASN A 213 9.91 12.56 2.89
CA ASN A 213 10.43 13.84 3.38
C ASN A 213 9.58 14.44 4.50
N VAL A 214 8.28 14.12 4.55
CA VAL A 214 7.38 14.58 5.61
C VAL A 214 6.44 13.45 6.05
N LYS A 215 6.01 13.51 7.31
CA LYS A 215 5.00 12.69 7.96
C LYS A 215 3.73 13.52 8.17
N GLY A 216 2.56 12.91 8.11
CA GLY A 216 1.27 13.58 8.34
C GLY A 216 0.13 12.59 8.45
N PHE A 217 -1.11 13.07 8.62
CA PHE A 217 -2.30 12.23 8.83
C PHE A 217 -1.99 11.12 9.86
N PHE A 218 -1.69 11.55 11.08
CA PHE A 218 -1.34 10.68 12.19
C PHE A 218 -2.51 9.80 12.63
N LEU A 219 -2.19 8.66 13.23
CA LEU A 219 -3.16 7.62 13.59
C LEU A 219 -2.75 6.90 14.88
N VAL A 220 -3.74 6.37 15.60
CA VAL A 220 -3.52 5.37 16.64
C VAL A 220 -3.73 3.99 16.03
N GLY A 221 -2.67 3.19 15.97
CA GLY A 221 -2.72 1.82 15.45
C GLY A 221 -2.87 0.82 16.59
N LYS A 222 -3.83 -0.11 16.53
CA LYS A 222 -3.92 -1.24 17.49
C LYS A 222 -4.76 -2.40 16.98
N ARG A 223 -4.69 -3.55 17.64
CA ARG A 223 -5.67 -4.63 17.48
C ARG A 223 -7.05 -4.19 17.99
N ALA A 224 -8.09 -4.46 17.21
CA ALA A 224 -9.48 -4.22 17.58
C ALA A 224 -10.44 -5.09 16.76
N THR A 225 -11.70 -5.14 17.17
CA THR A 225 -12.80 -5.74 16.39
C THR A 225 -13.10 -4.90 15.16
N SER A 226 -13.23 -5.54 13.99
CA SER A 226 -13.53 -4.87 12.72
C SER A 226 -14.82 -4.05 12.77
N VAL A 227 -14.77 -2.82 12.26
CA VAL A 227 -15.94 -1.94 12.08
C VAL A 227 -16.69 -2.21 10.77
N ASN A 228 -16.11 -2.98 9.84
CA ASN A 228 -16.79 -3.41 8.62
C ASN A 228 -17.73 -4.60 8.90
N PRO A 229 -19.05 -4.46 8.71
CA PRO A 229 -19.99 -5.56 8.96
C PRO A 229 -19.72 -6.83 8.13
N ALA A 230 -19.09 -6.70 6.95
CA ALA A 230 -18.76 -7.83 6.10
C ALA A 230 -17.78 -8.82 6.77
N ASN A 231 -16.88 -8.31 7.62
CA ASN A 231 -15.88 -9.10 8.32
C ASN A 231 -16.39 -9.76 9.62
N LYS A 232 -17.71 -9.66 9.89
CA LYS A 232 -18.42 -10.42 10.95
C LYS A 232 -17.81 -10.30 12.36
N GLY A 233 -17.23 -9.15 12.69
CA GLY A 233 -16.65 -8.90 14.01
C GLY A 233 -15.38 -9.69 14.32
N ARG A 234 -14.60 -10.10 13.30
CA ARG A 234 -13.23 -10.59 13.54
C ARG A 234 -12.33 -9.49 14.14
N ASN A 235 -11.24 -9.89 14.77
CA ASN A 235 -10.16 -8.97 15.08
C ASN A 235 -9.36 -8.61 13.81
N VAL A 236 -8.90 -7.37 13.72
CA VAL A 236 -8.03 -6.78 12.69
C VAL A 236 -7.05 -5.81 13.37
N PHE A 237 -6.02 -5.34 12.67
CA PHE A 237 -5.22 -4.22 13.15
C PHE A 237 -5.78 -2.93 12.56
N GLN A 238 -6.37 -2.07 13.38
CA GLN A 238 -7.00 -0.82 12.94
C GLN A 238 -6.00 0.33 12.97
N PHE A 239 -6.09 1.22 11.98
CA PHE A 239 -5.52 2.56 12.06
C PHE A 239 -6.66 3.56 12.21
N ASN A 240 -6.75 4.16 13.41
CA ASN A 240 -7.84 5.07 13.75
C ASN A 240 -7.39 6.54 13.65
N TYR A 241 -7.96 7.24 12.66
CA TYR A 241 -7.75 8.67 12.38
C TYR A 241 -8.83 9.57 13.00
N ARG A 242 -9.85 8.98 13.64
CA ARG A 242 -11.07 9.70 14.04
C ARG A 242 -10.97 10.39 15.39
N TRP A 243 -9.88 10.18 16.12
CA TRP A 243 -9.63 10.79 17.42
C TRP A 243 -9.55 12.32 17.29
N PRO A 244 -10.40 13.11 17.98
CA PRO A 244 -10.46 14.55 17.78
C PRO A 244 -9.14 15.29 18.02
N ALA A 245 -8.31 14.80 18.95
CA ALA A 245 -7.00 15.36 19.25
C ALA A 245 -5.96 15.20 18.12
N LEU A 246 -6.19 14.32 17.14
CA LEU A 246 -5.35 14.18 15.94
C LEU A 246 -5.61 15.28 14.90
N GLN A 247 -6.68 16.08 15.09
CA GLN A 247 -7.10 17.18 14.20
C GLN A 247 -7.11 16.82 12.70
N THR A 248 -7.40 15.56 12.38
CA THR A 248 -7.24 15.03 11.02
C THR A 248 -8.17 15.76 10.04
N PHE A 249 -7.63 16.10 8.87
CA PHE A 249 -8.36 16.85 7.85
C PHE A 249 -9.38 15.94 7.11
N PRO A 250 -10.59 16.42 6.78
CA PRO A 250 -11.58 15.64 6.04
C PRO A 250 -11.08 15.21 4.64
N PRO A 251 -11.41 13.99 4.16
CA PRO A 251 -12.36 13.04 4.75
C PRO A 251 -11.76 12.13 5.83
N ASP A 252 -10.46 12.16 6.07
CA ASP A 252 -9.75 11.13 6.83
C ASP A 252 -10.13 11.09 8.32
N ASN A 253 -10.71 12.16 8.89
CA ASN A 253 -11.35 12.13 10.22
C ASN A 253 -12.63 11.26 10.31
N TYR A 254 -13.13 10.75 9.17
CA TYR A 254 -14.16 9.71 9.09
C TYR A 254 -13.57 8.31 8.85
N CYS A 255 -12.24 8.19 8.67
CA CYS A 255 -11.57 6.96 8.28
C CYS A 255 -11.17 6.08 9.48
N ILE A 256 -11.38 4.77 9.35
CA ILE A 256 -10.63 3.73 10.04
C ILE A 256 -10.13 2.76 8.97
N ASP A 257 -8.81 2.71 8.76
CA ASP A 257 -8.23 1.63 7.95
C ASP A 257 -8.21 0.34 8.79
N GLU A 258 -8.35 -0.81 8.14
CA GLU A 258 -8.19 -2.12 8.77
C GLU A 258 -7.15 -2.94 8.01
N MET A 259 -6.26 -3.61 8.74
CA MET A 259 -5.09 -4.28 8.17
C MET A 259 -5.00 -5.73 8.65
N VAL A 260 -4.64 -6.62 7.72
CA VAL A 260 -4.27 -8.00 7.98
C VAL A 260 -2.96 -8.34 7.26
N GLN A 261 -2.18 -9.25 7.81
CA GLN A 261 -1.02 -9.83 7.16
C GLN A 261 -1.44 -10.97 6.24
N ILE A 262 -0.97 -10.96 4.98
CA ILE A 262 -1.30 -11.98 3.98
C ILE A 262 -0.08 -12.81 3.55
N ALA A 263 1.13 -12.33 3.84
CA ALA A 263 2.39 -13.07 3.77
C ALA A 263 3.41 -12.42 4.72
N GLU A 264 4.57 -13.04 4.93
CA GLU A 264 5.65 -12.41 5.71
C GLU A 264 6.07 -11.07 5.08
N GLY A 265 5.93 -9.97 5.84
CA GLY A 265 6.23 -8.62 5.36
C GLY A 265 5.22 -8.00 4.39
N LEU A 266 4.08 -8.65 4.11
CA LEU A 266 3.03 -8.15 3.20
C LEU A 266 1.67 -8.10 3.88
N TYR A 267 1.05 -6.92 3.85
CA TYR A 267 -0.21 -6.65 4.52
C TYR A 267 -1.25 -6.10 3.54
N LEU A 268 -2.49 -6.53 3.68
CA LEU A 268 -3.66 -6.10 2.90
C LEU A 268 -4.59 -5.25 3.77
N GLY A 269 -4.85 -4.03 3.31
CA GLY A 269 -5.68 -3.04 3.96
C GLY A 269 -7.05 -2.87 3.32
N GLN A 270 -8.06 -2.59 4.14
CA GLN A 270 -9.35 -2.04 3.74
C GLN A 270 -9.44 -0.58 4.17
N LEU A 271 -9.94 0.27 3.27
CA LEU A 271 -10.13 1.70 3.49
C LEU A 271 -11.58 1.97 3.89
N LEU A 272 -11.87 2.11 5.19
CA LEU A 272 -13.26 2.28 5.66
C LEU A 272 -13.57 3.70 6.10
N TYR A 273 -14.56 4.33 5.47
CA TYR A 273 -15.09 5.62 5.92
C TYR A 273 -16.47 5.46 6.57
N ALA A 274 -16.69 6.18 7.66
CA ALA A 274 -18.01 6.42 8.21
C ALA A 274 -18.85 7.21 7.20
N THR A 275 -20.07 6.74 6.94
CA THR A 275 -20.97 7.36 5.95
C THR A 275 -22.11 8.14 6.58
N ASP A 276 -22.34 7.96 7.89
CA ASP A 276 -23.15 8.87 8.70
C ASP A 276 -22.28 10.04 9.20
N ILE A 277 -22.02 10.99 8.29
CA ILE A 277 -21.18 12.18 8.56
C ILE A 277 -21.80 13.17 9.57
N THR A 278 -23.05 12.94 10.01
CA THR A 278 -23.71 13.79 11.00
C THR A 278 -23.26 13.50 12.43
N LYS A 279 -22.53 12.39 12.65
CA LYS A 279 -22.13 11.92 13.97
C LYS A 279 -20.64 12.14 14.24
N ALA A 280 -20.36 12.89 15.30
CA ALA A 280 -19.04 12.96 15.90
C ALA A 280 -18.54 11.55 16.28
N TYR A 281 -17.22 11.36 16.26
CA TYR A 281 -16.62 10.11 16.70
C TYR A 281 -16.67 10.00 18.23
N ASP A 282 -17.19 8.88 18.70
CA ASP A 282 -17.30 8.49 20.09
C ASP A 282 -16.91 7.01 20.16
N PRO A 283 -15.79 6.65 20.82
CA PRO A 283 -15.29 5.28 20.88
C PRO A 283 -16.14 4.37 21.80
N THR A 284 -17.09 4.91 22.57
CA THR A 284 -18.00 4.14 23.43
C THR A 284 -19.22 3.59 22.69
N LEU A 285 -19.53 4.14 21.50
CA LEU A 285 -20.66 3.72 20.70
C LEU A 285 -20.35 2.49 19.84
N ASP A 286 -21.39 1.69 19.60
CA ASP A 286 -21.33 0.59 18.64
C ASP A 286 -20.95 1.11 17.24
N PRO A 287 -19.87 0.63 16.59
CA PRO A 287 -19.40 1.15 15.31
C PRO A 287 -20.45 1.13 14.18
N ARG A 288 -21.49 0.28 14.29
CA ARG A 288 -22.61 0.23 13.34
C ARG A 288 -23.35 1.56 13.23
N VAL A 289 -23.31 2.43 14.25
CA VAL A 289 -23.97 3.75 14.20
C VAL A 289 -23.38 4.70 13.15
N TYR A 290 -22.13 4.45 12.73
CA TYR A 290 -21.39 5.24 11.74
C TYR A 290 -21.55 4.75 10.29
N LYS A 291 -22.18 3.58 10.11
CA LYS A 291 -22.48 2.98 8.79
C LYS A 291 -21.22 2.89 7.90
N TYR A 292 -20.12 2.36 8.43
CA TYR A 292 -18.86 2.22 7.67
C TYR A 292 -19.07 1.48 6.34
N LYS A 293 -18.35 1.92 5.31
CA LYS A 293 -18.27 1.28 3.98
C LYS A 293 -16.82 1.18 3.53
N ASN A 294 -16.51 0.15 2.74
CA ASN A 294 -15.17 -0.09 2.21
C ASN A 294 -15.01 0.63 0.85
N PHE A 295 -14.24 1.71 0.86
CA PHE A 295 -13.92 2.57 -0.28
C PHE A 295 -12.67 2.12 -1.06
N GLY A 296 -12.03 1.01 -0.71
CA GLY A 296 -10.89 0.50 -1.47
C GLY A 296 -10.00 -0.48 -0.73
N TYR A 297 -9.12 -1.12 -1.51
CA TYR A 297 -8.09 -2.02 -1.04
C TYR A 297 -6.71 -1.45 -1.35
N TRP A 298 -5.81 -1.60 -0.39
CA TRP A 298 -4.47 -1.05 -0.43
C TRP A 298 -3.51 -1.97 0.35
N MET A 299 -2.21 -1.71 0.30
CA MET A 299 -1.19 -2.59 0.88
C MET A 299 -0.12 -1.83 1.64
N LEU A 300 0.43 -2.49 2.66
CA LEU A 300 1.73 -2.16 3.26
C LEU A 300 2.71 -3.30 3.01
N MET A 301 3.97 -2.98 2.76
CA MET A 301 4.97 -3.98 2.41
C MET A 301 6.39 -3.60 2.85
N ASP A 302 7.21 -4.62 3.15
CA ASP A 302 8.63 -4.47 3.47
C ASP A 302 9.48 -4.09 2.24
N ASP A 303 10.80 -3.97 2.44
CA ASP A 303 11.74 -3.58 1.38
C ASP A 303 11.92 -4.66 0.28
N ASP A 304 11.76 -5.95 0.58
CA ASP A 304 11.84 -7.03 -0.43
C ASP A 304 10.63 -7.00 -1.36
N TRP A 305 9.44 -6.84 -0.78
CA TRP A 305 8.20 -6.67 -1.52
C TRP A 305 8.17 -5.37 -2.31
N HIS A 306 8.71 -4.28 -1.74
CA HIS A 306 8.86 -3.02 -2.45
C HIS A 306 9.79 -3.16 -3.66
N LYS A 307 10.90 -3.90 -3.54
CA LYS A 307 11.74 -4.22 -4.70
C LYS A 307 10.92 -4.90 -5.80
N ARG A 308 10.14 -5.94 -5.47
CA ARG A 308 9.27 -6.62 -6.44
C ARG A 308 8.23 -5.67 -7.05
N ARG A 309 7.61 -4.80 -6.26
CA ARG A 309 6.65 -3.77 -6.72
C ARG A 309 7.24 -2.91 -7.83
N MET A 310 8.48 -2.46 -7.65
CA MET A 310 9.19 -1.62 -8.62
C MET A 310 9.56 -2.40 -9.89
N GLU A 311 9.98 -3.67 -9.76
CA GLU A 311 10.25 -4.54 -10.92
C GLU A 311 9.02 -4.78 -11.81
N ILE A 312 7.83 -4.89 -11.22
CA ILE A 312 6.57 -5.15 -11.95
C ILE A 312 5.77 -3.89 -12.27
N SER A 313 6.28 -2.70 -11.93
CA SER A 313 5.59 -1.41 -12.08
C SER A 313 4.17 -1.39 -11.46
N PHE A 314 4.01 -1.92 -10.24
CA PHE A 314 2.72 -1.92 -9.56
C PHE A 314 2.51 -0.64 -8.71
N ASP A 315 1.43 0.10 -9.00
CA ASP A 315 1.09 1.37 -8.35
C ASP A 315 2.25 2.39 -8.31
N VAL A 316 3.02 2.45 -9.40
CA VAL A 316 4.07 3.46 -9.61
C VAL A 316 3.53 4.60 -10.48
N SER A 317 4.08 5.81 -10.31
CA SER A 317 3.87 6.88 -11.29
C SER A 317 4.60 6.52 -12.60
N PRO A 318 3.96 6.65 -13.78
CA PRO A 318 4.63 6.49 -15.08
C PRO A 318 5.75 7.52 -15.32
#